data_AF-W6KEG4-F1
#
_entry.id   AF-W6KEG4-F1
#
_cell.length_a   1.000
_cell.length_b   1.000
_cell.length_c   1.000
_cell.angle_alpha   90.00
_cell.angle_beta   90.00
_cell.angle_gamma   90.00
#
_symmetry.space_group_name_H-M   'P 1'
#
loop_
_entity.id
_entity.type
_entity.pdbx_description
1 polymer ?
#
loop_
_entity_poly.entity_id
_entity_poly.type
_entity_poly.pdbx_seq_one_letter_code
_entity_poly.pdbx_strand_id
1 'polypeptide(L)'
;MLATTIQTTPRTGEKRQFLAWAADVPYMVTYEPGGFGLFDMFSFIRADDDFTGTMADEKRTLPADPQDVDAAGPEDFISSILDSAAQVQKRELEQAA
;
A
#
# COMPACT_ATOMS: atom_id res chain seq x y z
N MET A 1 18.70 19.50 -25.34
CA MET A 1 18.12 18.27 -24.75
C MET A 1 18.73 18.12 -23.37
N LEU A 2 17.96 18.36 -22.31
CA LEU A 2 18.41 18.19 -20.94
C LEU A 2 18.30 16.70 -20.61
N ALA A 3 19.42 16.00 -20.59
CA ALA A 3 19.48 14.63 -20.10
C ALA A 3 19.32 14.68 -18.57
N THR A 4 18.10 14.46 -18.09
CA THR A 4 17.86 14.21 -16.66
C THR A 4 18.55 12.92 -16.31
N THR A 5 19.70 13.02 -15.62
CA THR A 5 20.38 11.86 -15.04
C THR A 5 19.48 11.28 -13.96
N ILE A 6 18.76 10.20 -14.27
CA ILE A 6 18.04 9.40 -13.28
C ILE A 6 19.12 8.73 -12.43
N GLN A 7 19.36 9.26 -11.23
CA GLN A 7 20.24 8.62 -10.26
C GLN A 7 19.52 7.37 -9.73
N THR A 8 19.76 6.23 -10.36
CA THR A 8 19.27 4.93 -9.91
C THR A 8 20.16 4.39 -8.78
N THR A 9 20.18 5.06 -7.63
CA THR A 9 20.79 4.47 -6.43
C THR A 9 19.84 3.37 -5.94
N PRO A 10 20.27 2.11 -5.81
CA PRO A 10 19.41 1.05 -5.31
C PRO A 10 19.01 1.39 -3.87
N ARG A 11 17.70 1.48 -3.61
CA ARG A 11 17.18 1.75 -2.27
C ARG A 11 17.41 0.51 -1.42
N THR A 12 18.16 0.65 -0.33
CA THR A 12 18.54 -0.44 0.59
C THR A 12 17.41 -0.83 1.54
N GLY A 13 16.15 -0.62 1.17
CA GLY A 13 15.02 -1.07 1.98
C GLY A 13 14.98 -2.59 1.98
N GLU A 14 14.74 -3.19 3.14
CA GLU A 14 14.41 -4.61 3.21
C GLU A 14 12.92 -4.80 2.95
N LYS A 15 12.59 -5.90 2.26
CA LYS A 15 11.21 -6.35 2.14
C LYS A 15 10.67 -6.63 3.54
N ARG A 16 9.54 -6.03 3.90
CA ARG A 16 8.92 -6.19 5.22
C ARG A 16 7.43 -6.42 5.12
N GLN A 17 6.90 -7.08 6.14
CA GLN A 17 5.48 -7.35 6.30
C GLN A 17 4.99 -6.74 7.60
N PHE A 18 3.81 -6.12 7.54
CA PHE A 18 3.18 -5.50 8.70
C PHE A 18 1.66 -5.52 8.54
N LEU A 19 0.95 -5.33 9.65
CA LEU A 19 -0.51 -5.24 9.68
C LEU A 19 -0.93 -3.77 9.55
N ALA A 20 -1.90 -3.51 8.68
CA ALA A 20 -2.57 -2.23 8.56
C ALA A 20 -4.09 -2.44 8.72
N TRP A 21 -4.81 -1.40 9.13
CA TRP A 21 -6.25 -1.46 9.37
C TRP A 21 -6.96 -0.48 8.42
N ALA A 22 -8.07 -0.91 7.82
CA ALA A 22 -8.94 -0.03 7.04
C ALA A 22 -10.39 -0.33 7.40
N ALA A 23 -11.13 0.67 7.89
CA ALA A 23 -12.53 0.51 8.29
C ALA A 23 -12.78 -0.73 9.19
N ASP A 24 -11.97 -0.89 10.24
CA ASP A 24 -11.99 -2.03 11.18
C ASP A 24 -11.66 -3.41 10.57
N VAL A 25 -11.25 -3.46 9.30
CA VAL A 25 -10.77 -4.68 8.64
C VAL A 25 -9.24 -4.72 8.68
N PRO A 26 -8.62 -5.78 9.23
CA PRO A 26 -7.17 -5.94 9.20
C PRO A 26 -6.68 -6.42 7.83
N TYR A 27 -5.57 -5.84 7.38
CA TYR A 27 -4.87 -6.19 6.15
C TYR A 27 -3.42 -6.54 6.46
N MET A 28 -2.95 -7.66 5.90
CA MET A 28 -1.54 -8.00 5.83
C MET A 28 -0.92 -7.26 4.65
N VAL A 29 0.00 -6.35 4.93
CA VAL A 29 0.71 -5.55 3.92
C VAL A 29 2.13 -6.06 3.76
N THR A 30 2.53 -6.36 2.53
CA THR A 30 3.91 -6.63 2.15
C THR A 30 4.45 -5.42 1.39
N TYR A 31 5.44 -4.76 1.96
CA TYR A 31 6.20 -3.70 1.32
C TYR A 31 7.44 -4.29 0.67
N GLU A 32 7.59 -4.04 -0.63
CA GLU A 32 8.75 -4.40 -1.42
C GLU A 32 9.35 -3.12 -2.02
N PRO A 33 10.52 -2.69 -1.55
CA PRO A 33 11.16 -1.49 -2.08
C PRO A 33 11.57 -1.70 -3.52
N GLY A 34 11.39 -0.66 -4.33
CA GLY A 34 11.71 -0.69 -5.75
C GLY A 34 13.19 -0.93 -6.00
N GLY A 35 13.51 -2.01 -6.71
CA GLY A 35 14.84 -2.18 -7.30
C GLY A 35 15.16 -0.99 -8.21
N PHE A 36 16.30 -0.35 -8.00
CA PHE A 36 16.75 0.86 -8.72
C PHE A 36 15.89 2.12 -8.52
N GLY A 37 15.05 2.18 -7.49
CA GLY A 37 14.31 3.40 -7.12
C GLY A 37 13.24 3.81 -8.13
N LEU A 38 12.70 2.85 -8.90
CA LEU A 38 11.65 3.13 -9.88
C LEU A 38 10.28 3.30 -9.21
N PHE A 39 9.80 2.27 -8.49
CA PHE A 39 8.56 2.31 -7.73
C PHE A 39 8.62 1.34 -6.55
N ASP A 40 8.08 1.74 -5.41
CA ASP A 40 7.83 0.81 -4.31
C ASP A 40 6.52 0.08 -4.52
N MET A 41 6.48 -1.16 -4.07
CA MET A 41 5.32 -2.03 -4.25
C MET A 41 4.70 -2.40 -2.91
N PHE A 42 3.43 -2.07 -2.76
CA PHE A 42 2.62 -2.49 -1.62
C PHE A 42 1.65 -3.57 -2.07
N SER A 43 1.75 -4.75 -1.48
CA SER A 43 0.78 -5.81 -1.65
C SER A 43 -0.07 -5.94 -0.40
N PHE A 44 -1.39 -5.89 -0.52
CA PHE A 44 -2.30 -6.02 0.61
C PHE A 44 -3.27 -7.18 0.39
N ILE A 45 -3.44 -7.95 1.45
CA ILE A 45 -4.34 -9.11 1.52
C ILE A 45 -5.14 -8.94 2.81
N ARG A 46 -6.47 -9.10 2.74
CA ARG A 46 -7.30 -9.06 3.95
C ARG A 46 -6.90 -10.19 4.88
N ALA A 47 -6.60 -9.86 6.13
CA ALA A 47 -6.25 -10.82 7.17
C ALA A 47 -7.53 -11.29 7.87
N ASP A 48 -8.34 -12.10 7.19
CA ASP A 48 -9.51 -12.73 7.80
C ASP A 48 -9.09 -14.02 8.56
N ASP A 49 -9.45 -14.11 9.83
CA ASP A 49 -9.18 -15.26 10.72
C ASP A 49 -10.20 -16.40 10.51
N ASP A 50 -11.29 -16.15 9.77
CA ASP A 50 -12.35 -17.12 9.51
C ASP A 50 -11.99 -18.05 8.34
N PHE A 51 -11.03 -18.93 8.57
CA PHE A 51 -10.53 -19.94 7.63
C PHE A 51 -11.56 -21.07 7.38
N THR A 52 -12.63 -20.80 6.62
CA THR A 52 -13.38 -21.86 5.91
C THR A 52 -13.86 -21.41 4.53
N GLY A 53 -13.10 -21.74 3.48
CA GLY A 53 -13.64 -21.96 2.14
C GLY A 53 -14.09 -20.74 1.32
N THR A 54 -13.79 -19.52 1.75
CA THR A 54 -13.93 -18.34 0.89
C THR A 54 -12.56 -17.75 0.63
N MET A 55 -12.34 -17.29 -0.61
CA MET A 55 -11.06 -16.87 -1.14
C MET A 55 -10.36 -15.92 -0.17
N ALA A 56 -9.08 -16.15 0.15
CA ALA A 56 -8.25 -15.05 0.61
C ALA A 56 -8.45 -13.93 -0.42
N ASP A 57 -9.06 -12.81 -0.02
CA ASP A 57 -9.50 -11.75 -0.94
C ASP A 57 -8.36 -11.40 -1.90
N GLU A 58 -8.70 -11.11 -3.16
CA GLU A 58 -7.74 -10.87 -4.24
C GLU A 58 -6.59 -9.99 -3.77
N LYS A 59 -5.36 -10.52 -3.86
CA LYS A 59 -4.15 -9.76 -3.56
C LYS A 59 -4.14 -8.52 -4.46
N ARG A 60 -4.28 -7.36 -3.84
CA ARG A 60 -4.16 -6.08 -4.54
C ARG A 60 -2.74 -5.56 -4.38
N THR A 61 -2.26 -4.95 -5.45
CA THR A 61 -0.90 -4.40 -5.51
C THR A 61 -0.99 -2.95 -5.92
N LEU A 62 -0.32 -2.08 -5.17
CA LEU A 62 -0.26 -0.64 -5.40
C LEU A 62 1.21 -0.24 -5.61
N PRO A 63 1.56 0.32 -6.77
CA PRO A 63 2.83 0.99 -6.96
C PRO A 63 2.78 2.38 -6.30
N ALA A 64 3.86 2.77 -5.63
CA ALA A 64 4.01 4.05 -4.96
C ALA A 64 5.31 4.73 -5.39
N ASP A 65 5.31 6.07 -5.38
CA ASP A 65 6.54 6.84 -5.58
C ASP A 65 7.47 6.62 -4.37
N PRO A 66 8.72 6.18 -4.58
CA PRO A 66 9.67 6.01 -3.49
C PRO A 66 9.86 7.27 -2.63
N GLN A 67 9.74 8.47 -3.21
CA GLN A 67 9.91 9.73 -2.48
C GLN A 67 8.81 9.96 -1.45
N ASP A 68 7.56 9.65 -1.80
CA ASP A 68 6.43 9.77 -0.89
C ASP A 68 6.53 8.76 0.25
N VAL A 69 6.98 7.54 -0.07
CA VAL A 69 7.20 6.47 0.90
C VAL A 69 8.39 6.77 1.82
N ASP A 70 9.47 7.38 1.32
CA ASP A 70 10.60 7.81 2.15
C ASP A 70 10.21 8.98 3.08
N ALA A 71 9.34 9.88 2.63
CA ALA A 71 8.93 11.04 3.41
C ALA A 71 8.05 10.67 4.62
N ALA A 72 7.13 9.72 4.44
CA ALA A 72 6.21 9.27 5.50
C ALA A 72 6.68 7.99 6.22
N GLY A 73 7.42 7.11 5.53
CA GLY A 73 7.57 5.71 5.92
C GLY A 73 6.43 4.85 5.34
N PRO A 74 6.69 3.57 5.04
CA PRO A 74 5.70 2.73 4.34
C PRO A 74 4.48 2.39 5.18
N GLU A 75 4.61 2.30 6.50
CA GLU A 75 3.48 2.07 7.41
C GLU A 75 2.50 3.25 7.42
N ASP A 76 3.02 4.48 7.55
CA ASP A 76 2.21 5.69 7.58
C ASP A 76 1.64 6.03 6.20
N PHE A 77 2.45 5.82 5.14
CA PHE A 77 2.02 6.00 3.76
C PHE A 77 0.80 5.13 3.43
N ILE A 78 0.88 3.82 3.69
CA ILE A 78 -0.23 2.93 3.36
C ILE A 78 -1.45 3.16 4.26
N SER A 79 -1.24 3.53 5.54
CA SER A 79 -2.34 3.89 6.44
C SER A 79 -3.12 5.10 5.93
N SER A 80 -2.42 6.12 5.42
CA SER A 80 -3.06 7.31 4.83
C SER A 80 -3.91 6.99 3.58
N ILE A 81 -3.46 6.03 2.77
CA ILE A 81 -4.19 5.58 1.58
C ILE A 81 -5.44 4.82 1.98
N LEU A 82 -5.32 3.91 2.94
CA LEU A 82 -6.42 3.09 3.43
C LEU A 82 -7.51 3.93 4.10
N ASP A 83 -7.13 4.91 4.91
CA ASP A 83 -8.06 5.87 5.51
C ASP A 83 -8.78 6.72 4.47
N SER A 84 -8.04 7.20 3.46
CA SER A 84 -8.62 7.98 2.36
C SER A 84 -9.64 7.16 1.56
N ALA A 85 -9.34 5.90 1.27
CA ALA A 85 -10.25 4.99 0.57
C ALA A 85 -11.53 4.72 1.38
N ALA A 86 -11.41 4.51 2.69
CA ALA A 86 -12.56 4.31 3.58
C ALA A 86 -13.48 5.54 3.61
N GLN A 87 -12.93 6.76 3.61
CA GLN A 87 -13.73 7.98 3.59
C GLN A 87 -14.48 8.19 2.27
N VAL A 88 -13.88 7.85 1.13
CA VAL A 88 -14.55 7.94 -0.18
C VAL A 88 -15.75 7.00 -0.22
N GLN A 89 -15.58 5.75 0.20
CA GLN A 89 -16.65 4.77 0.20
C GLN A 89 -17.83 5.17 1.11
N LYS A 90 -17.54 5.76 2.28
CA LYS A 90 -18.58 6.27 3.18
C LYS A 90 -19.40 7.39 2.54
N ARG A 91 -18.77 8.34 1.83
CA ARG A 91 -19.48 9.43 1.17
C ARG A 91 -20.38 8.95 0.04
N GLU A 92 -19.96 7.93 -0.72
CA GLU A 92 -20.78 7.36 -1.79
C GLU A 92 -22.04 6.66 -1.23
N LEU A 93 -21.91 5.96 -0.10
CA LEU A 93 -23.05 5.32 0.57
C LEU A 93 -24.04 6.34 1.14
N GLU A 94 -23.55 7.46 1.71
CA GLU A 94 -24.40 8.54 2.22
C GLU A 94 -25.10 9.34 1.11
N GLN A 95 -24.54 9.40 -0.10
CA GLN A 95 -25.16 10.06 -1.25
C GLN A 95 -26.16 9.18 -1.99
N ALA A 96 -26.10 7.86 -1.81
CA ALA A 96 -26.99 6.89 -2.43
C ALA A 96 -28.23 6.54 -1.58
N ALA A 97 -28.30 7.03 -0.34
CA ALA A 97 -29.41 6.82 0.61
C ALA A 97 -30.31 8.07 0.71
#